data_AF-A0A7L4RM36-F1
#
_entry.id   AF-A0A7L4RM36-F1
#
_cell.length_a   1.000
_cell.length_b   1.000
_cell.length_c   1.000
_cell.angle_alpha   90.00
_cell.angle_beta   90.00
_cell.angle_gamma   90.00
#
_symmetry.space_group_name_H-M   'P 1'
#
loop_
_entity.id
_entity.type
_entity.pdbx_description
1 polymer ?
#
loop_
_entity_poly.entity_id
_entity_poly.type
_entity_poly.pdbx_seq_one_letter_code
_entity_poly.pdbx_strand_id
1 'polypeptide(L)'
;MPNEGKIIVSVHCDVIWKAARVKFIRKKGRRYYIGNLDNVICVGAVLRSVIPRVKDRRMKFYFTNGEEIDMVGAKKVMRREGRALYIAVDVTQAARKSDVNVEWPQNVNKKELRKVLGRIPKLKVGFKTGHIDETHVYGKRYPTFSLNIPLEGNMHGKSRVSFWKVKRFGLSLVEILRRIRMNYDKICEFKA
;
A
#
# COMPACT_ATOMS: atom_id res chain seq x y z
N MET A 1 -23.94 16.54 1.49
CA MET A 1 -22.82 16.89 0.59
C MET A 1 -22.41 15.65 -0.18
N PRO A 2 -22.30 15.68 -1.52
CA PRO A 2 -21.78 14.55 -2.27
C PRO A 2 -20.36 14.25 -1.77
N ASN A 3 -20.05 12.97 -1.52
CA ASN A 3 -18.74 12.55 -1.01
C ASN A 3 -17.64 13.19 -1.86
N GLU A 4 -16.73 13.97 -1.25
CA GLU A 4 -15.67 14.65 -1.99
C GLU A 4 -14.61 13.71 -2.58
N GLY A 5 -14.86 12.41 -2.67
CA GLY A 5 -13.92 11.46 -3.27
C GLY A 5 -12.59 11.38 -2.52
N LYS A 6 -12.60 11.54 -1.19
CA LYS A 6 -11.39 11.59 -0.37
C LYS A 6 -10.70 10.23 -0.34
N ILE A 7 -9.41 10.21 -0.65
CA ILE A 7 -8.55 9.02 -0.63
C ILE A 7 -7.44 9.22 0.40
N ILE A 8 -7.34 8.30 1.35
CA ILE A 8 -6.32 8.27 2.38
C ILE A 8 -5.33 7.17 2.02
N VAL A 9 -4.09 7.54 1.73
CA VAL A 9 -2.99 6.60 1.54
C VAL A 9 -2.22 6.52 2.84
N SER A 10 -2.18 5.35 3.45
CA SER A 10 -1.51 5.12 4.74
C SER A 10 -0.31 4.21 4.55
N VAL A 11 0.82 4.57 5.16
CA VAL A 11 2.10 3.86 5.05
C VAL A 11 2.70 3.82 6.45
N HIS A 12 2.80 2.64 7.07
CA HIS A 12 3.43 2.58 8.39
C HIS A 12 4.96 2.74 8.29
N CYS A 13 5.53 3.28 9.36
CA CYS A 13 6.94 3.68 9.44
C CYS A 13 7.68 2.98 10.57
N ASP A 14 6.98 2.25 11.43
CA ASP A 14 7.57 1.37 12.42
C ASP A 14 7.98 0.02 11.81
N VAL A 15 8.81 -0.69 12.56
CA VAL A 15 9.40 -1.98 12.19
C VAL A 15 9.39 -2.91 13.41
N ILE A 16 9.24 -4.22 13.21
CA ILE A 16 9.35 -5.20 14.29
C ILE A 16 10.74 -5.17 14.96
N TRP A 17 10.73 -4.78 16.25
CA TRP A 17 11.70 -5.10 17.33
C TRP A 17 13.17 -4.64 17.14
N LYS A 18 13.62 -4.23 15.95
CA LYS A 18 14.97 -3.71 15.65
C LYS A 18 14.93 -2.63 14.57
N ALA A 19 15.78 -1.62 14.68
CA ALA A 19 15.91 -0.56 13.67
C ALA A 19 16.07 -1.11 12.24
N ALA A 20 15.39 -0.47 11.28
CA ALA A 20 15.47 -0.84 9.88
C ALA A 20 16.93 -0.77 9.38
N ARG A 21 17.49 -1.90 9.00
CA ARG A 21 18.84 -1.98 8.40
C ARG A 21 18.74 -2.35 6.94
N VAL A 22 18.61 -1.35 6.09
CA VAL A 22 18.58 -1.53 4.64
C VAL A 22 19.98 -1.36 4.05
N LYS A 23 20.44 -2.36 3.32
CA LYS A 23 21.65 -2.29 2.50
C LYS A 23 21.28 -2.35 1.03
N PHE A 24 21.92 -1.50 0.24
CA PHE A 24 21.85 -1.58 -1.21
C PHE A 24 23.03 -2.41 -1.73
N ILE A 25 22.75 -3.44 -2.54
CA ILE A 25 23.78 -4.30 -3.11
C ILE A 25 23.63 -4.45 -4.63
N ARG A 26 24.75 -4.77 -5.29
CA ARG A 26 24.78 -5.20 -6.70
C ARG A 26 25.28 -6.64 -6.77
N LYS A 27 24.51 -7.53 -7.39
CA LYS A 27 24.86 -8.94 -7.59
C LYS A 27 24.58 -9.35 -9.03
N LYS A 28 25.62 -9.83 -9.74
CA LYS A 28 25.52 -10.26 -11.16
C LYS A 28 24.78 -9.23 -12.04
N GLY A 29 25.19 -7.96 -11.97
CA GLY A 29 24.57 -6.85 -12.71
C GLY A 29 23.20 -6.37 -12.20
N ARG A 30 22.55 -7.11 -11.30
CA ARG A 30 21.24 -6.75 -10.72
C ARG A 30 21.40 -5.97 -9.42
N ARG A 31 20.46 -5.07 -9.13
CA ARG A 31 20.46 -4.16 -7.98
C ARG A 31 19.35 -4.54 -7.00
N TYR A 32 19.67 -4.63 -5.71
CA TYR A 32 18.74 -5.07 -4.67
C TYR A 32 18.84 -4.21 -3.42
N TYR A 33 17.70 -4.06 -2.74
CA TYR A 33 17.65 -3.70 -1.33
C TYR A 33 17.55 -4.99 -0.52
N ILE A 34 18.31 -5.08 0.57
CA ILE A 34 18.35 -6.23 1.47
C ILE A 34 18.34 -5.74 2.90
N GLY A 35 17.58 -6.40 3.78
CA GLY A 35 17.52 -6.02 5.18
C GLY A 35 16.18 -6.34 5.82
N ASN A 36 15.91 -5.66 6.94
CA ASN A 36 14.55 -5.48 7.43
C ASN A 36 13.92 -4.35 6.60
N LEU A 37 13.11 -4.73 5.60
CA LEU A 37 12.57 -3.82 4.57
C LEU A 37 11.16 -3.34 4.88
N ASP A 38 10.47 -4.10 5.72
CA ASP A 38 9.15 -3.79 6.25
C ASP A 38 9.26 -2.60 7.22
N ASN A 39 8.62 -1.45 7.00
CA ASN A 39 8.00 -0.99 5.75
C ASN A 39 8.72 0.22 5.11
N VAL A 40 9.97 0.43 5.53
CA VAL A 40 10.84 1.51 5.06
C VAL A 40 10.97 1.57 3.54
N ILE A 41 10.84 0.42 2.85
CA ILE A 41 10.93 0.39 1.40
C ILE A 41 9.72 1.06 0.71
N CYS A 42 8.53 0.90 1.26
CA CYS A 42 7.33 1.58 0.77
C CYS A 42 7.32 3.05 1.14
N VAL A 43 7.74 3.40 2.36
CA VAL A 43 7.95 4.80 2.77
C VAL A 43 8.85 5.53 1.77
N GLY A 44 10.01 4.94 1.45
CA GLY A 44 10.93 5.50 0.48
C GLY A 44 10.34 5.60 -0.94
N ALA A 45 9.57 4.59 -1.37
CA ALA A 45 8.91 4.62 -2.67
C ALA A 45 7.84 5.73 -2.75
N VAL A 46 7.02 5.88 -1.71
CA VAL A 46 5.95 6.90 -1.63
C VAL A 46 6.54 8.31 -1.62
N LEU A 47 7.51 8.58 -0.74
CA LEU A 47 8.15 9.89 -0.63
C LEU A 47 8.86 10.30 -1.93
N ARG A 48 9.60 9.39 -2.57
CA ARG A 48 10.42 9.73 -3.76
C ARG A 48 9.63 9.70 -5.06
N SER A 49 8.62 8.85 -5.15
CA SER A 49 7.98 8.54 -6.44
C SER A 49 6.55 9.03 -6.52
N VAL A 50 5.80 9.02 -5.43
CA VAL A 50 4.35 9.20 -5.44
C VAL A 50 3.97 10.61 -5.07
N ILE A 51 4.34 11.09 -3.88
CA ILE A 51 3.98 12.42 -3.39
C ILE A 51 4.36 13.53 -4.39
N PRO A 52 5.56 13.52 -5.02
CA PRO A 52 5.91 14.56 -5.99
C PRO A 52 5.04 14.57 -7.27
N ARG A 53 4.35 13.46 -7.58
CA ARG A 53 3.58 13.25 -8.82
C ARG A 53 2.07 13.30 -8.61
N VAL A 54 1.60 13.20 -7.36
CA VAL A 54 0.19 13.24 -7.01
C VAL A 54 -0.15 14.64 -6.49
N LYS A 55 -0.70 15.48 -7.38
CA LYS A 55 -1.17 16.84 -7.04
C LYS A 55 -2.69 16.88 -6.94
N ASP A 56 -3.26 16.12 -6.01
CA ASP A 56 -4.71 16.06 -5.80
C ASP A 56 -5.07 16.38 -4.35
N ARG A 57 -5.86 17.45 -4.17
CA ARG A 57 -6.35 17.89 -2.84
C ARG A 57 -7.23 16.87 -2.13
N ARG A 58 -7.80 15.90 -2.85
CA ARG A 58 -8.62 14.82 -2.30
C ARG A 58 -7.76 13.67 -1.75
N MET A 59 -6.47 13.65 -2.07
CA MET A 59 -5.53 12.62 -1.61
C MET A 59 -4.71 13.15 -0.44
N LYS A 60 -4.69 12.39 0.65
CA LYS A 60 -3.81 12.65 1.79
C LYS A 60 -2.93 11.43 2.06
N PHE A 61 -1.69 11.69 2.40
CA PHE A 61 -0.71 10.67 2.77
C PHE A 61 -0.47 10.71 4.27
N TYR A 62 -0.58 9.56 4.93
CA TYR A 62 -0.28 9.40 6.34
C TYR A 62 0.87 8.42 6.51
N PHE A 63 1.81 8.83 7.35
CA PHE A 63 2.92 8.00 7.80
C PHE A 63 2.62 7.60 9.24
N THR A 64 2.24 6.35 9.43
CA THR A 64 1.66 5.83 10.67
C THR A 64 2.69 5.06 11.50
N ASN A 65 2.37 4.86 12.78
CA ASN A 65 3.17 4.07 13.72
C ASN A 65 2.32 3.03 14.45
N GLY A 66 2.99 2.03 15.02
CA GLY A 66 2.42 0.98 15.86
C GLY A 66 1.62 -0.05 15.07
N GLU A 67 1.79 -0.12 13.75
CA GLU A 67 1.17 -1.15 12.91
C GLU A 67 1.55 -2.54 13.42
N GLU A 68 2.83 -2.71 13.77
CA GLU A 68 3.43 -3.99 14.16
C GLU A 68 3.05 -4.47 15.59
N ILE A 69 2.19 -3.70 16.29
CA ILE A 69 1.83 -3.95 17.70
C ILE A 69 0.31 -3.81 17.92
N ASP A 70 -0.24 -2.62 17.69
CA ASP A 70 -1.59 -2.27 18.16
C ASP A 70 -2.41 -1.42 17.18
N MET A 71 -1.87 -1.10 16.01
CA MET A 71 -2.45 -0.27 14.96
C MET A 71 -2.83 1.16 15.44
N VAL A 72 -2.13 1.71 16.43
CA VAL A 72 -2.48 3.03 17.02
C VAL A 72 -2.50 4.15 15.98
N GLY A 73 -1.55 4.16 15.05
CA GLY A 73 -1.49 5.13 13.96
C GLY A 73 -2.73 5.05 13.07
N ALA A 74 -3.05 3.86 12.56
CA ALA A 74 -4.22 3.64 11.73
C ALA A 74 -5.53 4.05 12.42
N LYS A 75 -5.70 3.71 13.71
CA LYS A 75 -6.86 4.12 14.53
C LYS A 75 -6.97 5.65 14.61
N LYS A 76 -5.87 6.37 14.80
CA LYS A 76 -5.85 7.84 14.83
C LYS A 76 -6.22 8.44 13.48
N VAL A 77 -5.67 7.92 12.38
CA VAL A 77 -5.98 8.37 11.01
C VAL A 77 -7.46 8.18 10.72
N MET A 78 -8.01 7.00 11.02
CA MET A 78 -9.43 6.69 10.80
C MET A 78 -10.36 7.64 11.58
N ARG A 79 -10.04 7.93 12.85
CA ARG A 79 -10.82 8.88 13.67
C ARG A 79 -10.76 10.31 13.12
N ARG A 80 -9.61 10.73 12.62
CA ARG A 80 -9.39 12.09 12.09
C ARG A 80 -10.06 12.31 10.75
N GLU A 81 -9.91 11.37 9.82
CA GLU A 81 -10.34 11.59 8.43
C GLU A 81 -11.76 11.12 8.13
N GLY A 82 -12.28 10.16 8.91
CA GLY A 82 -13.65 9.69 8.81
C GLY A 82 -13.95 9.01 7.48
N ARG A 83 -15.00 9.45 6.79
CA ARG A 83 -15.49 8.82 5.55
C ARG A 83 -14.54 9.07 4.38
N ALA A 84 -13.77 8.05 4.00
CA ALA A 84 -12.84 8.07 2.87
C ALA A 84 -12.62 6.65 2.31
N LEU A 85 -11.98 6.55 1.15
CA LEU A 85 -11.32 5.32 0.72
C LEU A 85 -9.94 5.25 1.36
N TYR A 86 -9.65 4.18 2.09
CA TYR A 86 -8.35 3.94 2.71
C TYR A 86 -7.53 2.97 1.85
N ILE A 87 -6.26 3.29 1.65
CA ILE A 87 -5.31 2.45 0.91
C ILE A 87 -4.09 2.28 1.80
N ALA A 88 -3.92 1.10 2.37
CA ALA A 88 -2.68 0.74 3.06
C ALA A 88 -1.60 0.46 2.01
N VAL A 89 -0.37 0.91 2.26
CA VAL A 89 0.79 0.65 1.40
C VAL A 89 1.81 -0.09 2.24
N ASP A 90 2.09 -1.32 1.85
CA ASP A 90 2.84 -2.24 2.69
C ASP A 90 3.67 -3.22 1.84
N VAL A 91 4.32 -4.19 2.46
CA VAL A 91 5.08 -5.26 1.84
C VAL A 91 4.29 -6.56 1.93
N THR A 92 4.63 -7.52 1.08
CA THR A 92 3.98 -8.84 1.11
C THR A 92 4.95 -9.94 0.74
N GLN A 93 4.73 -11.14 1.26
CA GLN A 93 5.43 -12.34 0.78
C GLN A 93 4.68 -13.05 -0.36
N ALA A 94 3.44 -12.62 -0.67
CA ALA A 94 2.59 -13.21 -1.68
C ALA A 94 2.94 -12.77 -3.11
N ALA A 95 2.58 -13.60 -4.08
CA ALA A 95 2.70 -13.35 -5.52
C ALA A 95 4.06 -12.75 -5.97
N ARG A 96 5.19 -13.27 -5.44
CA ARG A 96 6.56 -12.72 -5.62
C ARG A 96 7.01 -12.38 -7.05
N LYS A 97 6.35 -12.93 -8.08
CA LYS A 97 6.61 -12.64 -9.50
C LYS A 97 5.95 -11.34 -10.01
N SER A 98 4.99 -10.77 -9.27
CA SER A 98 4.39 -9.46 -9.57
C SER A 98 5.30 -8.32 -9.12
N ASP A 99 5.03 -7.12 -9.64
CA ASP A 99 5.68 -5.89 -9.18
C ASP A 99 4.83 -5.17 -8.12
N VAL A 100 3.50 -5.34 -8.14
CA VAL A 100 2.54 -4.76 -7.18
C VAL A 100 1.41 -5.77 -6.91
N ASN A 101 0.94 -5.85 -5.65
CA ASN A 101 -0.25 -6.62 -5.29
C ASN A 101 -1.35 -5.72 -4.72
N VAL A 102 -2.60 -6.08 -4.96
CA VAL A 102 -3.76 -5.58 -4.21
C VAL A 102 -4.27 -6.71 -3.31
N GLU A 103 -4.24 -6.50 -2.01
CA GLU A 103 -4.68 -7.46 -1.01
C GLU A 103 -5.90 -6.94 -0.24
N TRP A 104 -6.70 -7.87 0.27
CA TRP A 104 -7.79 -7.59 1.22
C TRP A 104 -8.77 -6.46 0.83
N PRO A 105 -9.39 -6.47 -0.36
CA PRO A 105 -10.43 -5.50 -0.68
C PRO A 105 -11.67 -5.72 0.20
N GLN A 106 -11.98 -4.73 1.05
CA GLN A 106 -13.14 -4.68 1.93
C GLN A 106 -13.98 -3.45 1.62
N ASN A 107 -15.31 -3.59 1.64
CA ASN A 107 -16.27 -2.52 1.36
C ASN A 107 -15.94 -1.75 0.05
N VAL A 108 -15.46 -2.48 -0.96
CA VAL A 108 -15.18 -1.96 -2.30
C VAL A 108 -15.79 -2.90 -3.32
N ASN A 109 -16.26 -2.35 -4.43
CA ASN A 109 -16.72 -3.10 -5.58
C ASN A 109 -15.52 -3.80 -6.23
N LYS A 110 -15.31 -5.08 -5.88
CA LYS A 110 -14.16 -5.88 -6.32
C LYS A 110 -14.11 -6.05 -7.83
N LYS A 111 -15.28 -6.13 -8.49
CA LYS A 111 -15.39 -6.26 -9.95
C LYS A 111 -14.87 -5.00 -10.63
N GLU A 112 -15.31 -3.83 -10.17
CA GLU A 112 -14.86 -2.56 -10.72
C GLU A 112 -13.39 -2.29 -10.39
N LEU A 113 -12.94 -2.57 -9.16
CA LEU A 113 -11.54 -2.43 -8.76
C LEU A 113 -10.62 -3.26 -9.68
N ARG A 114 -10.96 -4.52 -9.94
CA ARG A 114 -10.21 -5.38 -10.88
C ARG A 114 -10.21 -4.82 -12.30
N LYS A 115 -11.35 -4.34 -12.79
CA LYS A 115 -11.46 -3.74 -14.13
C LYS A 115 -10.60 -2.49 -14.27
N VAL A 116 -10.65 -1.60 -13.29
CA VAL A 116 -9.91 -0.33 -13.27
C VAL A 116 -8.39 -0.58 -13.22
N LEU A 117 -7.95 -1.53 -12.40
CA LEU A 117 -6.53 -1.84 -12.19
C LEU A 117 -5.96 -2.88 -13.16
N GLY A 118 -6.80 -3.61 -13.89
CA GLY A 118 -6.39 -4.76 -14.71
C GLY A 118 -5.43 -4.46 -15.87
N ARG A 119 -5.27 -3.19 -16.25
CA ARG A 119 -4.30 -2.76 -17.28
C ARG A 119 -2.93 -2.36 -16.72
N ILE A 120 -2.70 -2.51 -15.41
CA ILE A 120 -1.44 -2.15 -14.78
C ILE A 120 -0.47 -3.33 -14.91
N PRO A 121 0.68 -3.17 -15.60
CA PRO A 121 1.61 -4.27 -15.84
C PRO A 121 2.09 -4.89 -14.54
N LYS A 122 2.10 -6.23 -14.49
CA LYS A 122 2.58 -7.01 -13.34
C LYS A 122 1.89 -6.66 -12.02
N LEU A 123 0.73 -6.03 -12.06
CA LEU A 123 -0.16 -5.91 -10.92
C LEU A 123 -1.01 -7.17 -10.81
N LYS A 124 -1.24 -7.61 -9.57
CA LYS A 124 -2.15 -8.73 -9.30
C LYS A 124 -3.15 -8.34 -8.22
N VAL A 125 -4.41 -8.78 -8.34
CA VAL A 125 -5.52 -8.34 -7.47
C VAL A 125 -6.20 -9.51 -6.79
N GLY A 126 -6.52 -9.34 -5.50
CA GLY A 126 -7.50 -10.17 -4.80
C GLY A 126 -6.89 -11.34 -4.06
N PHE A 127 -5.68 -11.18 -3.54
CA PHE A 127 -5.09 -12.17 -2.65
C PHE A 127 -5.61 -11.96 -1.23
N LYS A 128 -5.84 -13.08 -0.55
CA LYS A 128 -5.93 -13.13 0.90
C LYS A 128 -4.58 -13.60 1.42
N THR A 129 -3.99 -12.85 2.31
CA THR A 129 -2.79 -13.20 3.08
C THR A 129 -3.20 -13.33 4.54
N GLY A 130 -2.64 -14.25 5.33
CA GLY A 130 -3.05 -14.40 6.74
C GLY A 130 -2.61 -13.26 7.67
N HIS A 131 -2.03 -12.19 7.13
CA HIS A 131 -1.43 -11.11 7.90
C HIS A 131 -2.46 -10.03 8.23
N ILE A 132 -2.40 -9.55 9.47
CA ILE A 132 -3.21 -8.44 9.95
C ILE A 132 -2.42 -7.16 9.68
N ASP A 133 -3.03 -6.25 8.93
CA ASP A 133 -2.49 -4.93 8.59
C ASP A 133 -3.51 -3.81 8.92
N GLU A 134 -3.18 -2.57 8.57
CA GLU A 134 -4.07 -1.42 8.80
C GLU A 134 -5.46 -1.57 8.13
N THR A 135 -5.59 -2.38 7.07
CA THR A 135 -6.89 -2.60 6.42
C THR A 135 -7.89 -3.30 7.33
N HIS A 136 -7.43 -4.01 8.37
CA HIS A 136 -8.28 -4.60 9.40
C HIS A 136 -8.88 -3.55 10.34
N VAL A 137 -8.25 -2.38 10.46
CA VAL A 137 -8.81 -1.25 11.18
C VAL A 137 -9.82 -0.53 10.29
N TYR A 138 -9.39 -0.11 9.10
CA TYR A 138 -10.24 0.68 8.20
C TYR A 138 -11.46 -0.09 7.69
N GLY A 139 -11.27 -1.36 7.34
CA GLY A 139 -12.28 -2.22 6.71
C GLY A 139 -13.47 -2.58 7.61
N LYS A 140 -13.39 -2.26 8.92
CA LYS A 140 -14.55 -2.35 9.81
C LYS A 140 -15.66 -1.39 9.39
N ARG A 141 -15.31 -0.21 8.86
CA ARG A 141 -16.27 0.88 8.59
C ARG A 141 -16.18 1.45 7.17
N TYR A 142 -15.01 1.40 6.54
CA TYR A 142 -14.75 2.14 5.30
C TYR A 142 -14.24 1.25 4.16
N PRO A 143 -14.42 1.68 2.90
CA PRO A 143 -13.76 1.09 1.75
C PRO A 143 -12.25 1.04 1.97
N THR A 144 -11.64 -0.13 1.82
CA THR A 144 -10.19 -0.28 1.97
C THR A 144 -9.61 -1.44 1.17
N PHE A 145 -8.32 -1.34 0.87
CA PHE A 145 -7.47 -2.45 0.42
C PHE A 145 -6.00 -2.10 0.67
N SER A 146 -5.13 -3.09 0.56
CA SER A 146 -3.69 -2.91 0.70
C SER A 146 -2.99 -2.99 -0.66
N LEU A 147 -2.00 -2.13 -0.90
CA LEU A 147 -1.14 -2.09 -2.07
C LEU A 147 0.28 -2.45 -1.67
N ASN A 148 0.72 -3.62 -2.13
CA ASN A 148 1.91 -4.24 -1.58
C ASN A 148 3.07 -4.36 -2.55
N ILE A 149 4.29 -4.20 -2.02
CA ILE A 149 5.54 -4.60 -2.68
C ILE A 149 5.86 -6.06 -2.32
N PRO A 150 5.86 -6.99 -3.28
CA PRO A 150 6.27 -8.37 -3.01
C PRO A 150 7.76 -8.49 -2.72
N LEU A 151 8.10 -8.96 -1.52
CA LEU A 151 9.44 -9.24 -1.04
C LEU A 151 9.80 -10.74 -1.18
N GLU A 152 11.09 -11.01 -1.19
CA GLU A 152 11.64 -12.36 -1.05
C GLU A 152 12.34 -12.50 0.31
N GLY A 153 12.22 -13.65 0.97
CA GLY A 153 12.79 -13.88 2.31
C GLY A 153 11.75 -13.64 3.42
N ASN A 154 12.21 -13.35 4.64
CA ASN A 154 11.36 -13.12 5.82
C ASN A 154 10.97 -11.63 5.93
N MET A 155 9.67 -11.33 5.93
CA MET A 155 9.10 -9.98 5.99
C MET A 155 9.63 -9.19 7.20
N HIS A 156 9.47 -9.77 8.40
CA HIS A 156 9.94 -9.18 9.67
C HIS A 156 11.41 -9.51 9.99
N GLY A 157 12.21 -9.81 8.97
CA GLY A 157 13.57 -10.28 9.12
C GLY A 157 14.43 -9.94 7.91
N LYS A 158 15.33 -10.85 7.53
CA LYS A 158 16.16 -10.65 6.34
C LYS A 158 15.34 -10.92 5.08
N SER A 159 14.92 -9.84 4.43
CA SER A 159 14.26 -9.87 3.12
C SER A 159 15.10 -9.17 2.05
N ARG A 160 14.72 -9.37 0.80
CA ARG A 160 15.29 -8.69 -0.37
C ARG A 160 14.21 -8.29 -1.36
N VAL A 161 14.48 -7.22 -2.08
CA VAL A 161 13.66 -6.78 -3.21
C VAL A 161 14.52 -6.14 -4.28
N SER A 162 14.15 -6.36 -5.55
CA SER A 162 14.82 -5.74 -6.69
C SER A 162 14.59 -4.22 -6.68
N PHE A 163 15.65 -3.45 -6.92
CA PHE A 163 15.57 -1.99 -7.10
C PHE A 163 14.53 -1.61 -8.16
N TRP A 164 14.49 -2.36 -9.27
CA TRP A 164 13.55 -2.10 -10.36
C TRP A 164 12.11 -2.36 -9.96
N LYS A 165 11.87 -3.33 -9.06
CA LYS A 165 10.54 -3.60 -8.54
C LYS A 165 10.04 -2.43 -7.70
N VAL A 166 10.87 -1.91 -6.80
CA VAL A 166 10.53 -0.73 -5.97
C VAL A 166 10.27 0.50 -6.83
N LYS A 167 11.12 0.75 -7.85
CA LYS A 167 10.92 1.85 -8.80
C LYS A 167 9.59 1.71 -9.57
N ARG A 168 9.28 0.50 -10.08
CA ARG A 168 8.03 0.24 -10.78
C ARG A 168 6.82 0.35 -9.87
N PHE A 169 6.90 -0.14 -8.63
CA PHE A 169 5.84 0.03 -7.65
C PHE A 169 5.48 1.51 -7.47
N GLY A 170 6.47 2.40 -7.28
CA GLY A 170 6.20 3.84 -7.16
C GLY A 170 5.47 4.43 -8.38
N LEU A 171 5.87 4.05 -9.59
CA LEU A 171 5.20 4.51 -10.82
C LEU A 171 3.80 3.91 -10.98
N SER A 172 3.65 2.62 -10.68
CA SER A 172 2.37 1.93 -10.67
C SER A 172 1.44 2.55 -9.65
N LEU A 173 1.90 2.88 -8.44
CA LEU A 173 1.08 3.49 -7.39
C LEU A 173 0.52 4.84 -7.83
N VAL A 174 1.30 5.69 -8.51
CA VAL A 174 0.79 6.95 -9.10
C VAL A 174 -0.35 6.66 -10.09
N GLU A 175 -0.16 5.69 -10.98
CA GLU A 175 -1.17 5.33 -11.98
C GLU A 175 -2.42 4.68 -11.34
N ILE A 176 -2.23 3.85 -10.31
CA ILE A 176 -3.30 3.24 -9.50
C ILE A 176 -4.16 4.35 -8.88
N LEU A 177 -3.54 5.30 -8.17
CA LEU A 177 -4.23 6.40 -7.50
C LEU A 177 -4.99 7.27 -8.51
N ARG A 178 -4.37 7.59 -9.66
CA ARG A 178 -5.03 8.34 -10.74
C ARG A 178 -6.30 7.64 -11.23
N ARG A 179 -6.23 6.32 -11.46
CA ARG A 179 -7.35 5.53 -11.95
C ARG A 179 -8.46 5.36 -10.92
N ILE A 180 -8.11 5.14 -9.65
CA ILE A 180 -9.06 5.06 -8.55
C ILE A 180 -9.82 6.37 -8.43
N ARG A 181 -9.12 7.50 -8.42
CA ARG A 181 -9.75 8.83 -8.39
C ARG A 181 -10.79 9.01 -9.48
N MET A 182 -10.48 8.59 -10.71
CA MET A 182 -11.41 8.70 -11.85
C MET A 182 -12.63 7.77 -11.75
N ASN A 183 -12.58 6.75 -10.88
CA ASN A 183 -13.64 5.75 -10.74
C ASN A 183 -14.10 5.61 -9.28
N TYR A 184 -13.88 6.64 -8.46
CA TYR A 184 -14.03 6.58 -7.01
C TYR A 184 -15.41 6.06 -6.60
N ASP A 185 -16.46 6.66 -7.16
CA ASP A 185 -17.86 6.32 -6.81
C ASP A 185 -18.25 4.91 -7.24
N LYS A 186 -17.61 4.38 -8.28
CA LYS A 186 -17.85 3.00 -8.74
C LYS A 186 -17.09 1.97 -7.91
N ILE A 187 -16.00 2.37 -7.26
CA ILE A 187 -15.15 1.51 -6.44
C ILE A 187 -15.64 1.47 -4.99
N CYS A 188 -16.07 2.59 -4.43
CA CYS A 188 -16.33 2.71 -3.00
C CYS A 188 -17.75 2.25 -2.61
N GLU A 189 -17.84 1.23 -1.75
CA GLU A 189 -19.10 0.77 -1.18
C GLU A 189 -19.14 1.17 0.31
N PHE A 190 -19.67 2.35 0.60
CA PHE A 190 -19.84 2.77 1.99
C PHE A 190 -20.97 1.98 2.63
N LYS A 191 -20.69 1.31 3.75
CA LYS A 191 -21.76 0.78 4.62
C LYS A 191 -22.62 1.95 5.11
N ALA A 192 -23.93 1.74 5.11
CA ALA A 192 -24.90 2.66 5.69
C ALA A 192 -24.67 2.81 7.20
#